data_AF-A0A1H3D009-F1
#
_entry.id   AF-A0A1H3D009-F1
#
_cell.length_a   1.000
_cell.length_b   1.000
_cell.length_c   1.000
_cell.angle_alpha   90.00
_cell.angle_beta   90.00
_cell.angle_gamma   90.00
#
_symmetry.space_group_name_H-M   'P 1'
#
loop_
_entity.id
_entity.type
_entity.pdbx_description
1 polymer ?
#
loop_
_entity_poly.entity_id
_entity_poly.type
_entity_poly.pdbx_seq_one_letter_code
_entity_poly.pdbx_strand_id
1 'polypeptide(L)' 'MNQFYYDAVTKMEQLGVDDEYIQGWQCGFLQNPKREEQRLTEAYEAGYSDGEEKSTDNFEQWVTA' A
#
# COMPACT_ATOMS: atom_id res chain seq x y z
N MET A 1 9.55 16.12 -3.28
CA MET A 1 8.35 15.28 -3.16
C MET A 1 8.36 14.30 -4.32
N ASN A 2 8.13 13.00 -4.10
CA ASN A 2 8.09 12.02 -5.19
C ASN A 2 6.67 12.02 -5.79
N GLN A 3 6.55 12.50 -7.02
CA GLN A 3 5.24 12.66 -7.68
C GLN A 3 4.54 11.31 -7.90
N PHE A 4 5.29 10.28 -8.31
CA PHE A 4 4.74 8.94 -8.52
C PHE A 4 4.12 8.37 -7.23
N TYR A 5 4.82 8.51 -6.10
CA TYR A 5 4.29 8.11 -4.80
C TYR A 5 2.98 8.83 -4.48
N TYR A 6 2.95 10.16 -4.68
CA TYR A 6 1.78 10.97 -4.38
C TYR A 6 0.58 10.57 -5.26
N ASP A 7 0.81 10.40 -6.56
CA ASP A 7 -0.23 10.03 -7.52
C ASP A 7 -0.78 8.63 -7.24
N ALA A 8 0.09 7.67 -6.90
CA ALA A 8 -0.31 6.31 -6.56
C ALA A 8 -1.17 6.27 -5.29
N VAL A 9 -0.73 6.93 -4.20
CA VAL A 9 -1.49 7.00 -2.94
C VAL A 9 -2.83 7.71 -3.16
N THR A 10 -2.82 8.84 -3.85
CA THR A 10 -4.05 9.60 -4.15
C THR A 10 -5.04 8.75 -4.94
N LYS A 11 -4.57 7.97 -5.92
CA LYS A 11 -5.43 7.07 -6.70
C LYS A 11 -6.02 5.96 -5.83
N MET A 12 -5.22 5.34 -4.96
CA MET A 12 -5.70 4.28 -4.04
C MET A 12 -6.77 4.81 -3.07
N GLU A 13 -6.54 5.98 -2.48
CA GLU A 13 -7.52 6.63 -1.59
C GLU A 13 -8.83 6.96 -2.33
N GLN A 14 -8.74 7.49 -3.56
CA GLN A 14 -9.94 7.81 -4.37
C GLN A 14 -10.74 6.57 -4.78
N LEU A 15 -10.08 5.43 -4.92
CA LEU A 15 -10.72 4.16 -5.27
C LEU A 15 -11.30 3.43 -4.05
N GLY A 16 -11.07 3.92 -2.83
CA GLY A 16 -11.52 3.24 -1.61
C GLY A 16 -10.77 1.92 -1.35
N VAL A 17 -9.49 1.87 -1.74
CA VAL A 17 -8.61 0.74 -1.41
C VAL A 17 -8.47 0.62 0.11
N ASP A 18 -8.40 -0.61 0.61
CA ASP A 18 -8.23 -0.93 2.02
C ASP A 18 -7.07 -0.13 2.66
N ASP A 19 -7.35 0.52 3.79
CA ASP A 19 -6.40 1.38 4.50
C ASP A 19 -5.13 0.63 4.93
N GLU A 20 -5.23 -0.66 5.27
CA GLU A 20 -4.08 -1.48 5.63
C GLU A 20 -3.21 -1.78 4.41
N TYR A 21 -3.81 -2.01 3.24
CA TYR A 21 -3.08 -2.14 1.99
C TYR A 21 -2.34 -0.84 1.65
N ILE A 22 -3.01 0.31 1.71
CA ILE A 22 -2.39 1.62 1.42
C ILE A 22 -1.20 1.85 2.35
N GLN A 23 -1.36 1.63 3.65
CA GLN A 23 -0.27 1.82 4.61
C GLN A 23 0.86 0.82 4.41
N GLY A 24 0.56 -0.42 4.04
CA GLY A 24 1.55 -1.41 3.60
C GLY A 24 2.37 -0.88 2.44
N TRP A 25 1.71 -0.46 1.37
CA TRP A 25 2.33 0.06 0.16
C TRP A 25 3.22 1.26 0.42
N GLN A 26 2.75 2.21 1.24
CA GLN A 26 3.55 3.36 1.64
C GLN A 26 4.82 2.95 2.40
N CYS A 27 4.71 2.00 3.34
CA CYS A 27 5.86 1.48 4.08
C CYS A 27 6.86 0.77 3.18
N GLY A 28 6.40 -0.11 2.28
CA GLY A 28 7.25 -0.82 1.33
C GLY A 28 7.99 0.14 0.38
N PHE A 29 7.27 1.13 -0.16
CA PHE A 29 7.84 2.14 -1.05
C PHE A 29 8.96 2.96 -0.39
N LEU A 30 8.77 3.32 0.88
CA LEU A 30 9.74 4.07 1.67
C LEU A 30 10.82 3.19 2.32
N GLN A 31 10.72 1.86 2.16
CA GLN A 31 11.60 0.88 2.79
C GLN A 31 11.64 1.00 4.33
N ASN A 32 10.48 1.32 4.92
CA ASN A 32 10.32 1.30 6.37
C ASN A 32 10.32 -0.14 6.88
N PRO A 33 10.82 -0.41 8.11
CA PRO A 33 10.61 -1.71 8.73
C PRO A 33 9.12 -2.08 8.76
N LYS A 34 8.83 -3.36 8.55
CA LYS A 34 7.47 -3.89 8.75
C LYS A 34 7.01 -3.64 10.19
N ARG A 35 5.69 -3.51 10.37
CA ARG A 35 5.05 -3.44 11.68
C ARG A 35 5.34 -4.69 12.50
N GLU A 36 5.03 -4.60 13.79
CA GLU A 36 5.06 -5.74 14.69
C GLU A 36 4.17 -6.88 14.15
N GLU A 37 4.62 -8.13 14.27
CA GLU A 37 3.95 -9.32 13.72
C GLU A 37 2.45 -9.39 14.06
N GLN A 38 2.09 -8.98 15.29
CA GLN A 38 0.70 -8.97 15.77
C GLN A 38 -0.22 -7.96 15.07
N ARG A 39 0.35 -7.01 14.32
CA ARG A 39 -0.35 -5.95 13.59
C ARG A 39 -0.29 -6.15 12.08
N LEU A 40 0.34 -7.22 11.62
CA LEU A 40 0.33 -7.58 10.21
C LEU A 40 -1.05 -8.13 9.84
N THR A 41 -1.58 -7.61 8.75
CA THR A 41 -2.80 -8.08 8.10
C THR A 41 -2.45 -8.54 6.70
N GLU A 42 -3.29 -9.38 6.09
CA GLU A 42 -3.08 -9.84 4.71
C GLU A 42 -2.97 -8.66 3.73
N ALA A 43 -3.86 -7.67 3.89
CA ALA A 43 -3.86 -6.43 3.12
C ALA A 43 -2.54 -5.66 3.28
N TYR A 44 -2.07 -5.48 4.52
CA TYR A 44 -0.80 -4.79 4.79
C TYR A 44 0.40 -5.49 4.16
N GLU A 45 0.48 -6.82 4.28
CA GLU A 45 1.61 -7.59 3.72
C GLU A 45 1.63 -7.59 2.19
N ALA A 46 0.46 -7.68 1.56
CA ALA A 46 0.31 -7.53 0.12
C ALA A 46 0.74 -6.13 -0.33
N GLY A 47 0.18 -5.09 0.31
CA GLY A 47 0.54 -3.71 0.03
C GLY A 47 2.04 -3.46 0.19
N TYR A 48 2.65 -3.94 1.28
CA TYR A 48 4.08 -3.77 1.54
C TYR A 48 4.94 -4.37 0.41
N SER A 49 4.61 -5.58 -0.04
CA SER A 49 5.34 -6.24 -1.13
C SER A 49 5.22 -5.46 -2.44
N ASP A 50 4.01 -5.03 -2.79
CA ASP A 50 3.78 -4.19 -3.98
C ASP A 50 4.49 -2.83 -3.88
N GLY A 51 4.55 -2.26 -2.67
CA GLY A 51 5.25 -1.01 -2.38
C GLY A 51 6.76 -1.11 -2.56
N GLU A 52 7.38 -2.21 -2.12
CA GLU A 52 8.82 -2.47 -2.34
C GLU A 52 9.16 -2.53 -3.83
N GLU A 53 8.27 -3.11 -4.63
CA GLU A 53 8.38 -3.17 -6.09
C GLU A 53 7.93 -1.89 -6.79
N LYS A 54 7.29 -0.96 -6.06
CA LYS A 54 6.66 0.26 -6.58
C LYS A 54 5.58 -0.05 -7.62
N SER A 55 4.90 -1.18 -7.47
CA SER A 55 3.85 -1.65 -8.36
C SER A 55 2.52 -0.96 -8.04
N THR A 56 1.75 -0.63 -9.08
CA THR A 56 0.39 -0.07 -8.97
C THR A 56 -0.66 -0.98 -9.61
N ASP A 57 -0.27 -2.22 -9.92
CA ASP A 57 -1.07 -3.10 -10.78
C ASP A 57 -2.10 -3.92 -9.99
N ASN A 58 -1.90 -4.02 -8.67
CA ASN A 58 -2.63 -4.97 -7.81
C ASN A 58 -3.63 -4.32 -6.85
N PHE A 59 -3.55 -3.00 -6.60
CA PHE A 59 -4.38 -2.36 -5.56
C PHE A 59 -5.88 -2.39 -5.84
N GLU A 60 -6.29 -2.55 -7.10
CA GLU A 60 -7.72 -2.61 -7.46
C GLU A 60 -8.40 -3.87 -6.88
N GLN A 61 -7.62 -4.90 -6.55
CA GLN A 61 -8.10 -6.12 -5.89
C GLN A 61 -8.46 -5.88 -4.41
N TRP A 62 -7.97 -4.77 -3.84
CA TRP A 62 -8.14 -4.40 -2.44
C TRP A 62 -9.14 -3.26 -2.23
N VAL A 63 -9.95 -2.94 -3.24
CA VAL A 63 -11.05 -1.97 -3.10
C VAL A 63 -12.11 -2.52 -2.15
N THR A 64 -12.44 -1.75 -1.11
CA THR A 64 -13.52 -2.06 -0.17
C THR A 64 -14.82 -1.39 -0.62
N ALA A 65 -15.92 -2.14 -0.61
CA ALA A 65 -17.23 -1.72 -1.12
C ALA A 65 -18.07 -0.93 -0.09
#